data_AF-A0A8H5MP79-F1
#
_entry.id   AF-A0A8H5MP79-F1
#
_cell.length_a   1.000
_cell.length_b   1.000
_cell.length_c   1.000
_cell.angle_alpha   90.00
_cell.angle_beta   90.00
_cell.angle_gamma   90.00
#
_symmetry.space_group_name_H-M   'P 1'
#
loop_
_entity.id
_entity.type
_entity.pdbx_description
1 polymer ?
#
loop_
_entity_poly.entity_id
_entity_poly.type
_entity_poly.pdbx_seq_one_letter_code
_entity_poly.pdbx_strand_id
1 'polypeptide(L)'
;MSLRIPQSLRRATLRPSPSTLLRTPIIPRRFQSALQKKDVPILYSAHAKVVGARKGHVEAESLNVDLTMSKALGGPGDAGKTNPEEMFAAGYGASCQTASKRRSQR
;
A
#
# COMPACT_ATOMS: atom_id res chain seq x y z
N MET A 1 65.30 55.62 -29.43
CA MET A 1 64.77 55.31 -28.09
C MET A 1 63.91 54.06 -28.20
N SER A 2 64.49 52.91 -27.85
CA SER A 2 63.77 51.63 -27.73
C SER A 2 63.06 51.58 -26.40
N LEU A 3 61.79 51.16 -26.37
CA LEU A 3 61.18 50.56 -25.18
C LEU A 3 60.14 49.52 -25.63
N ARG A 4 60.56 48.25 -25.52
CA ARG A 4 59.69 47.07 -25.56
C ARG A 4 58.88 47.02 -24.27
N ILE A 5 57.60 46.66 -24.35
CA ILE A 5 56.79 46.30 -23.18
C ILE A 5 56.17 44.91 -23.43
N PRO A 6 56.22 44.00 -22.44
CA PRO A 6 56.18 42.57 -22.67
C PRO A 6 54.78 41.96 -22.64
N GLN A 7 54.71 40.75 -23.20
CA GLN A 7 53.62 39.79 -23.01
C GLN A 7 53.39 39.54 -21.52
N SER A 8 52.18 39.79 -21.02
CA SER A 8 51.74 39.22 -19.75
C SER A 8 50.27 38.80 -19.79
N LEU A 9 50.09 37.51 -19.54
CA LEU A 9 48.94 36.91 -18.89
C LEU A 9 47.61 36.95 -19.66
N ARG A 10 47.52 36.07 -20.67
CA ARG A 10 46.25 35.40 -20.97
C ARG A 10 45.86 34.58 -19.73
N ARG A 11 44.98 35.14 -18.91
CA ARG A 11 44.31 34.42 -17.82
C ARG A 11 43.46 33.33 -18.47
N ALA A 12 44.00 32.11 -18.53
CA ALA A 12 43.26 30.93 -18.93
C ALA A 12 42.06 30.78 -17.99
N THR A 13 40.88 31.10 -18.47
CA THR A 13 39.63 30.74 -17.80
C THR A 13 39.53 29.23 -17.90
N LEU A 14 39.99 28.54 -16.85
CA LEU A 14 39.71 27.11 -16.65
C LEU A 14 38.19 26.95 -16.65
N ARG A 15 37.66 26.46 -17.76
CA ARG A 15 36.25 26.07 -17.88
C ARG A 15 36.11 24.79 -17.05
N PRO A 16 35.33 24.75 -15.96
CA PRO A 16 35.09 23.50 -15.26
C PRO A 16 34.33 22.57 -16.21
N SER A 17 34.87 21.38 -16.41
CA SER A 17 34.21 20.27 -17.10
C SER A 17 32.91 19.91 -16.38
N PRO A 18 31.75 19.80 -17.06
CA PRO A 18 30.47 19.51 -16.41
C PRO A 18 30.27 17.99 -16.19
N SER A 19 31.34 17.23 -15.96
CA SER A 19 31.27 15.76 -15.93
C SER A 19 31.62 15.13 -14.59
N THR A 20 31.68 15.92 -13.52
CA THR A 20 31.95 15.39 -12.18
C THR A 20 30.87 15.89 -11.24
N LEU A 21 30.18 14.97 -10.56
CA LEU A 21 29.15 15.16 -9.52
C LEU A 21 27.67 14.94 -9.89
N LEU A 22 27.37 13.91 -10.69
CA LEU A 22 26.12 13.15 -10.47
C LEU A 22 26.44 11.66 -10.26
N ARG A 23 27.30 11.37 -9.27
CA ARG A 23 27.32 10.05 -8.66
C ARG A 23 26.08 9.97 -7.80
N THR A 24 24.97 9.52 -8.39
CA THR A 24 23.76 9.16 -7.65
C THR A 24 24.18 8.34 -6.43
N PRO A 25 23.71 8.64 -5.21
CA PRO A 25 23.97 7.76 -4.09
C PRO A 25 23.41 6.39 -4.51
N ILE A 26 24.28 5.38 -4.55
CA ILE A 26 23.86 3.99 -4.60
C ILE A 26 23.14 3.79 -3.29
N ILE A 27 21.82 4.06 -3.27
CA ILE A 27 20.96 3.66 -2.17
C ILE A 27 21.18 2.15 -2.09
N PRO A 28 21.76 1.61 -1.00
CA PRO A 28 21.96 0.18 -0.91
C PRO A 28 20.59 -0.47 -1.05
N ARG A 29 20.41 -1.31 -2.08
CA ARG A 29 19.21 -2.14 -2.31
C ARG A 29 18.86 -3.04 -1.12
N ARG A 30 19.62 -2.99 -0.03
CA ARG A 30 19.41 -3.73 1.21
C ARG A 30 18.11 -3.35 1.93
N PHE A 31 17.53 -2.18 1.65
CA PHE A 31 16.26 -1.75 2.27
C PHE A 31 15.02 -1.94 1.38
N GLN A 32 15.17 -2.33 0.10
CA GLN A 32 14.01 -2.55 -0.79
C GLN A 32 13.42 -3.97 -0.70
N SER A 33 14.12 -4.93 -0.09
CA SER A 33 13.74 -6.35 -0.10
C SER A 33 12.62 -6.72 0.89
N ALA A 34 12.32 -5.89 1.89
CA ALA A 34 11.28 -6.19 2.88
C ALA A 34 9.83 -6.07 2.34
N LEU A 35 9.64 -5.49 1.15
CA LEU A 35 8.31 -5.24 0.58
C LEU A 35 8.08 -5.92 -0.78
N GLN A 36 9.05 -6.65 -1.32
CA GLN A 36 8.87 -7.36 -2.59
C GLN A 36 8.26 -8.75 -2.37
N LYS A 37 6.98 -8.78 -1.99
CA LYS A 37 6.16 -9.99 -1.90
C LYS A 37 5.73 -10.43 -3.31
N LYS A 38 6.69 -10.84 -4.14
CA LYS A 38 6.43 -11.28 -5.54
C LYS A 38 6.15 -12.78 -5.66
N ASP A 39 6.55 -13.57 -4.67
CA ASP A 39 6.49 -15.04 -4.74
C ASP A 39 5.72 -15.67 -3.58
N VAL A 40 4.58 -15.10 -3.17
CA VAL A 40 3.73 -15.74 -2.13
C VAL A 40 2.61 -16.54 -2.78
N PRO A 41 2.60 -17.88 -2.62
CA PRO A 41 1.57 -18.72 -3.23
C PRO A 41 0.19 -18.41 -2.64
N ILE A 42 -0.83 -18.49 -3.49
CA ILE A 42 -2.22 -18.37 -3.06
C ILE A 42 -2.57 -19.67 -2.32
N LEU A 43 -2.68 -19.58 -0.99
CA LEU A 43 -3.01 -20.74 -0.15
C LEU A 43 -4.52 -21.02 -0.08
N TYR A 44 -5.35 -19.99 -0.27
CA TYR A 44 -6.80 -20.09 -0.21
C TYR A 44 -7.46 -18.95 -1.00
N SER A 45 -8.59 -19.23 -1.64
CA SER A 45 -9.43 -18.25 -2.35
C SER A 45 -10.89 -18.50 -2.03
N ALA A 46 -11.66 -17.44 -1.82
CA ALA A 46 -13.10 -17.49 -1.56
C ALA A 46 -13.82 -16.53 -2.50
N HIS A 47 -15.03 -16.90 -2.90
CA HIS A 47 -15.89 -16.10 -3.78
C HIS A 47 -17.24 -15.87 -3.11
N ALA A 48 -17.78 -14.66 -3.25
CA ALA A 48 -19.11 -14.31 -2.80
C ALA A 48 -19.85 -13.56 -3.91
N LYS A 49 -21.13 -13.87 -4.09
CA LYS A 49 -22.05 -13.16 -4.97
C LYS A 49 -22.92 -12.24 -4.13
N VAL A 50 -23.02 -10.98 -4.55
CA VAL A 50 -23.85 -9.96 -3.91
C VAL A 50 -24.84 -9.41 -4.92
N VAL A 51 -26.12 -9.39 -4.54
CA VAL A 51 -27.21 -8.84 -5.35
C VAL A 51 -28.03 -7.89 -4.49
N GLY A 52 -28.51 -6.76 -5.02
CA GLY A 52 -29.42 -5.87 -4.29
C GLY A 52 -28.75 -4.89 -3.30
N ALA A 53 -27.43 -4.76 -3.34
CA ALA A 53 -26.66 -3.80 -2.56
C ALA A 53 -26.99 -3.83 -1.04
N ARG A 54 -27.21 -2.68 -0.40
CA ARG A 54 -27.35 -2.54 1.07
C ARG A 54 -28.63 -3.14 1.66
N LYS A 55 -29.57 -3.58 0.83
CA LYS A 55 -30.82 -4.28 1.23
C LYS A 55 -30.97 -5.60 0.49
N GLY A 56 -29.82 -6.15 0.08
CA GLY A 56 -29.73 -7.28 -0.83
C GLY A 56 -29.42 -8.59 -0.13
N HIS A 57 -28.79 -9.48 -0.87
CA HIS A 57 -28.41 -10.82 -0.44
C HIS A 57 -26.95 -11.09 -0.77
N VAL A 58 -26.26 -11.79 0.14
CA VAL A 58 -24.89 -12.27 -0.03
C VAL A 58 -24.87 -13.78 0.08
N GLU A 59 -24.35 -14.43 -0.95
CA GLU A 59 -24.19 -15.88 -1.01
C GLU A 59 -22.73 -16.25 -1.33
N ALA A 60 -22.17 -17.20 -0.60
CA ALA A 60 -20.89 -17.83 -0.81
C ALA A 60 -21.00 -19.32 -0.44
N GLU A 61 -19.90 -20.06 -0.52
CA GLU A 61 -19.86 -21.51 -0.26
C GLU A 61 -20.47 -21.90 1.10
N SER A 62 -20.14 -21.14 2.16
CA SER A 62 -20.61 -21.40 3.53
C SER A 62 -21.23 -20.16 4.18
N LEU A 63 -21.72 -19.21 3.37
CA LEU A 63 -22.32 -17.97 3.85
C LEU A 63 -23.56 -17.67 3.02
N ASN A 64 -24.71 -17.53 3.67
CA ASN A 64 -25.96 -17.15 3.04
C ASN A 64 -26.67 -16.19 4.00
N VAL A 65 -26.66 -14.89 3.66
CA VAL A 65 -27.14 -13.83 4.55
C VAL A 65 -27.87 -12.74 3.79
N ASP A 66 -28.97 -12.27 4.37
CA ASP A 66 -29.68 -11.09 3.91
C ASP A 66 -29.10 -9.83 4.56
N LEU A 67 -29.08 -8.75 3.78
CA LEU A 67 -28.61 -7.44 4.20
C LEU A 67 -29.78 -6.50 4.49
N THR A 68 -29.64 -5.70 5.54
CA THR A 68 -30.54 -4.59 5.88
C THR A 68 -29.74 -3.33 6.15
N MET A 69 -30.36 -2.18 5.95
CA MET A 69 -29.84 -0.94 6.52
C MET A 69 -30.03 -0.95 8.04
N SER A 70 -29.00 -0.52 8.77
CA SER A 70 -29.05 -0.38 10.22
C SER A 70 -29.98 0.76 10.64
N LYS A 71 -30.54 0.66 11.85
CA LYS A 71 -31.42 1.71 12.42
C LYS A 71 -30.70 3.06 12.54
N ALA A 72 -29.41 3.03 12.88
CA ALA A 72 -28.58 4.23 13.00
C ALA A 72 -28.43 4.99 11.68
N LEU A 73 -28.58 4.32 10.53
CA LEU A 73 -28.55 4.92 9.19
C LEU A 73 -29.96 5.12 8.61
N GLY A 74 -31.00 5.10 9.46
CA GLY A 74 -32.40 5.28 9.05
C GLY A 74 -33.04 4.06 8.38
N GLY A 75 -32.44 2.88 8.53
CA GLY A 75 -32.98 1.61 8.03
C GLY A 75 -33.93 0.92 9.01
N PRO A 76 -34.64 -0.13 8.55
CA PRO A 76 -35.57 -0.87 9.41
C PRO A 76 -34.84 -1.70 10.48
N GLY A 77 -33.57 -2.07 10.24
CA GLY A 77 -32.82 -2.96 11.13
C GLY A 77 -33.53 -4.28 11.38
N ASP A 78 -33.90 -4.95 10.29
CA ASP A 78 -34.63 -6.22 10.30
C ASP A 78 -33.91 -7.28 11.16
N ALA A 79 -34.65 -7.98 12.01
CA ALA A 79 -34.12 -9.06 12.83
C ALA A 79 -33.61 -10.21 11.95
N GLY A 80 -32.46 -10.80 12.32
CA GLY A 80 -31.85 -11.91 11.58
C GLY A 80 -31.12 -11.50 10.30
N LYS A 81 -31.11 -10.20 9.96
CA LYS A 81 -30.31 -9.65 8.86
C LYS A 81 -29.12 -8.88 9.42
N THR A 82 -28.07 -8.73 8.62
CA THR A 82 -26.87 -7.96 8.98
C THR A 82 -26.65 -6.80 8.02
N ASN A 83 -25.55 -6.07 8.15
CA ASN A 83 -25.15 -5.01 7.25
C ASN A 83 -23.66 -5.13 6.88
N PRO A 84 -23.23 -4.49 5.77
CA PRO A 84 -21.84 -4.57 5.33
C PRO A 84 -20.83 -4.09 6.38
N GLU A 85 -21.20 -3.12 7.22
CA GLU A 85 -20.32 -2.57 8.26
C GLU A 85 -20.04 -3.59 9.38
N GLU A 86 -21.06 -4.29 9.85
CA GLU A 86 -20.94 -5.39 10.82
C GLU A 86 -20.12 -6.55 10.27
N MET A 87 -20.36 -6.95 9.01
CA MET A 87 -19.60 -8.02 8.37
C MET A 87 -18.11 -7.67 8.27
N PHE A 88 -17.79 -6.42 7.89
CA PHE A 88 -16.41 -5.96 7.84
C PHE A 88 -15.75 -5.96 9.22
N ALA A 89 -16.43 -5.42 10.23
CA ALA A 89 -15.93 -5.38 11.60
C ALA A 89 -15.68 -6.79 12.15
N ALA A 90 -16.60 -7.73 11.92
CA ALA A 90 -16.47 -9.12 12.34
C ALA A 90 -15.27 -9.81 11.66
N GLY A 91 -15.17 -9.71 10.33
CA GLY A 91 -14.07 -10.34 9.57
C GLY A 91 -12.70 -9.79 9.94
N TYR A 92 -12.59 -8.47 10.13
CA TYR A 92 -11.35 -7.83 10.56
C TYR A 92 -10.98 -8.23 11.99
N GLY A 93 -11.94 -8.17 12.93
CA GLY A 93 -11.73 -8.55 14.32
C GLY A 93 -11.26 -9.99 14.48
N ALA A 94 -11.89 -10.94 13.77
CA ALA A 94 -11.48 -12.35 13.76
C ALA A 94 -10.05 -12.54 13.23
N SER A 95 -9.67 -11.79 12.19
CA SER A 95 -8.32 -11.84 11.60
C SER A 95 -7.26 -11.32 12.58
N CYS A 96 -7.51 -10.20 13.24
CA CYS A 96 -6.62 -9.65 14.26
C CYS A 96 -6.48 -10.58 15.47
N GLN A 97 -7.58 -11.17 15.93
CA GLN A 97 -7.55 -12.09 17.07
C GLN A 97 -6.70 -13.33 16.76
N THR A 98 -6.82 -13.88 15.55
CA THR A 98 -5.98 -14.99 15.07
C THR A 98 -4.49 -14.64 15.15
N ALA A 99 -4.10 -13.46 14.67
CA ALA A 99 -2.71 -13.01 14.70
C ALA A 99 -2.18 -12.85 16.15
N SER A 100 -2.99 -12.29 17.05
CA SER A 100 -2.63 -12.14 18.46
C SER A 100 -2.48 -13.50 19.16
N LYS A 101 -3.41 -14.43 18.94
CA LYS A 101 -3.34 -15.80 19.49
C LYS A 101 -2.08 -16.53 19.03
N ARG A 102 -1.73 -16.42 17.74
CA ARG A 102 -0.50 -17.02 17.19
C ARG A 102 0.79 -16.45 17.81
N ARG A 103 0.79 -15.18 18.24
CA ARG A 103 1.94 -14.59 18.94
C ARG A 103 2.09 -15.11 20.37
N SER A 104 0.99 -15.38 21.06
CA SER A 104 1.02 -15.88 22.44
C SER A 104 1.38 -17.38 22.54
N GLN A 105 1.36 -18.11 21.44
CA GLN A 105 1.68 -19.54 21.36
C GLN A 105 3.11 -19.80 20.87
N ARG A 106 3.93 -18.75 20.76
CA ARG A 106 5.36 -18.80 20.50
C ARG A 106 6.10 -18.35 21.74
#